data_AF-A0A485LWY0-F1
#
_entry.id   AF-A0A485LWY0-F1
#
_cell.length_a   1.000
_cell.length_b   1.000
_cell.length_c   1.000
_cell.angle_alpha   90.00
_cell.angle_beta   90.00
_cell.angle_gamma   90.00
#
_symmetry.space_group_name_H-M   'P 1'
#
loop_
_entity.id
_entity.type
_entity.pdbx_description
1 polymer ?
#
loop_
_entity_poly.entity_id
_entity_poly.type
_entity_poly.pdbx_seq_one_letter_code
_entity_poly.pdbx_strand_id
1 'polypeptide(L)'
;MPEAALVYQLNSQGTLRINPGNGEAVTGEGETMPLNRYRRFINLPEPVAGGGVVTEPGPVAPAQKISQADAVRAAQEFFQKLGLEGEVTQIGGGSTGGGVFHDQFWSYSLREGEGGRSGQSRHGNVGINVYTGEVWNYNNSEFERSGPVSGLSPGIGRDAAREKALAFIRLVAPDKMGQVVEDRQDPANAGYNGFHHFSFSRLVNGIVFPQDKIIVEVGGDGTIVHYNCNWHRVRFPSAGEVIGVEEAEKIFLANNRLKFVYFFPLAGEELRPGKKPVPVLMFEPYNEWAIDACTGEPVILNQVVVQPKEKTGLEIPAGHWAAAPLSILASSGLLPAEGFEPDGPVSRREALRVLMSIPGRYGPDQQDSFIQVSFNDLNLNDPDYGLIQNAVRRGLLAGGGNFYPEQPILREDLAIWLVRALGYGEVAGMTVKIELKTADAGLVSDEAYNYAAIACGLGLFKGDQEGLLRPLEETTWAELAAVMTRAAPRLQDIKY
;
A
#
# COMPACT_ATOMS: atom_id res chain seq x y z
N MET A 1 6.58 11.24 16.45
CA MET A 1 7.00 11.67 15.09
C MET A 1 7.79 10.53 14.51
N PRO A 2 7.37 9.99 13.37
CA PRO A 2 8.14 8.96 12.67
C PRO A 2 9.47 9.54 12.17
N GLU A 3 10.45 8.65 12.03
CA GLU A 3 11.79 8.94 11.52
C GLU A 3 11.94 8.25 10.17
N ALA A 4 12.44 8.97 9.16
CA ALA A 4 12.73 8.40 7.85
C ALA A 4 14.04 7.60 7.89
N ALA A 5 14.08 6.51 7.13
CA ALA A 5 15.33 5.82 6.84
C ALA A 5 15.98 6.39 5.57
N LEU A 6 17.30 6.50 5.57
CA LEU A 6 18.06 6.81 4.37
C LEU A 6 18.37 5.51 3.64
N VAL A 7 18.08 5.47 2.35
CA VAL A 7 18.27 4.27 1.54
C VAL A 7 18.81 4.60 0.14
N TYR A 8 19.63 3.71 -0.39
CA TYR A 8 19.97 3.65 -1.81
C TYR A 8 18.96 2.78 -2.55
N GLN A 9 18.31 3.31 -3.58
CA GLN A 9 17.30 2.59 -4.36
C GLN A 9 17.48 2.85 -5.87
N LEU A 10 16.98 1.94 -6.70
CA LEU A 10 16.94 2.16 -8.14
C LEU A 10 16.05 3.35 -8.49
N ASN A 11 16.56 4.24 -9.34
CA ASN A 11 15.80 5.39 -9.87
C ASN A 11 14.91 4.96 -11.06
N SER A 12 14.00 4.02 -10.81
CA SER A 12 13.01 3.52 -11.77
C SER A 12 11.59 3.66 -11.24
N GLN A 13 10.62 3.68 -12.13
CA GLN A 13 9.22 3.52 -11.75
C GLN A 13 8.91 2.03 -11.62
N GLY A 14 8.77 1.55 -10.38
CA GLY A 14 8.57 0.12 -10.11
C GLY A 14 9.76 -0.75 -10.53
N THR A 15 9.46 -2.02 -10.83
CA THR A 15 10.47 -3.01 -11.22
C THR A 15 11.03 -2.72 -12.62
N LEU A 16 12.32 -2.39 -12.69
CA LEU A 16 13.03 -2.16 -13.95
C LEU A 16 13.09 -3.44 -14.80
N ARG A 17 12.63 -3.34 -16.05
CA ARG A 17 12.70 -4.40 -17.07
C ARG A 17 13.65 -3.96 -18.16
N ILE A 18 14.60 -4.81 -18.53
CA ILE A 18 15.64 -4.48 -19.51
C ILE A 18 15.52 -5.42 -20.71
N ASN A 19 15.52 -4.87 -21.92
CA ASN A 19 15.53 -5.66 -23.13
C ASN A 19 16.93 -6.31 -23.31
N PRO A 20 17.02 -7.65 -23.43
CA PRO A 20 18.29 -8.36 -23.49
C PRO A 20 19.10 -8.08 -24.77
N GLY A 21 18.46 -7.62 -25.85
CA GLY A 21 19.11 -7.38 -27.14
C GLY A 21 19.77 -6.00 -27.28
N ASN A 22 19.24 -4.98 -26.60
CA ASN A 22 19.72 -3.60 -26.74
C ASN A 22 19.98 -2.86 -25.41
N GLY A 23 19.64 -3.46 -24.27
CA GLY A 23 19.85 -2.86 -22.94
C GLY A 23 18.88 -1.72 -22.60
N GLU A 24 17.86 -1.48 -23.41
CA GLU A 24 16.86 -0.44 -23.17
C GLU A 24 15.83 -0.89 -22.13
N ALA A 25 15.17 0.06 -21.46
CA ALA A 25 14.07 -0.24 -20.56
C ALA A 25 12.84 -0.73 -21.35
N VAL A 26 12.05 -1.63 -20.75
CA VAL A 26 10.80 -2.14 -21.31
C VAL A 26 9.62 -1.63 -20.49
N THR A 27 8.71 -0.89 -21.13
CA THR A 27 7.50 -0.31 -20.49
C THR A 27 6.46 -1.37 -20.12
N GLY A 28 5.44 -0.97 -19.35
CA GLY A 28 4.28 -1.82 -19.07
C GLY A 28 3.56 -2.35 -20.34
N GLU A 29 3.65 -1.62 -21.45
CA GLU A 29 3.07 -1.99 -22.75
C GLU A 29 4.02 -2.83 -23.63
N GLY A 30 5.24 -3.10 -23.15
CA GLY A 30 6.24 -3.91 -23.84
C GLY A 30 7.04 -3.15 -24.89
N GLU A 31 6.96 -1.82 -24.89
CA GLU A 31 7.77 -0.96 -25.75
C GLU A 31 9.16 -0.74 -25.15
N THR A 32 10.14 -0.49 -26.01
CA THR A 32 11.51 -0.19 -25.57
C THR A 32 11.73 1.32 -25.49
N MET A 33 12.46 1.76 -24.47
CA MET A 33 12.91 3.15 -24.38
C MET A 33 14.29 3.29 -23.74
N PRO A 34 15.04 4.33 -24.12
CA PRO A 34 16.31 4.64 -23.48
C PRO A 34 16.18 4.77 -21.95
N LEU A 35 17.12 4.20 -21.20
CA LEU A 35 17.10 4.20 -19.73
C LEU A 35 16.99 5.61 -19.13
N ASN A 36 17.60 6.62 -19.75
CA ASN A 36 17.50 8.01 -19.30
C ASN A 36 16.08 8.59 -19.43
N ARG A 37 15.23 8.04 -20.30
CA ARG A 37 13.80 8.39 -20.42
C ARG A 37 12.94 7.62 -19.42
N TYR A 38 13.40 6.46 -18.97
CA TYR A 38 12.72 5.62 -17.97
C TYR A 38 13.04 6.01 -16.51
N ARG A 39 14.10 6.81 -16.28
CA ARG A 39 14.43 7.31 -14.94
C ARG A 39 13.26 8.09 -14.34
N ARG A 40 12.91 7.73 -13.10
CA ARG A 40 11.81 8.33 -12.33
C ARG A 40 12.09 9.80 -12.01
N PHE A 41 13.29 10.09 -11.52
CA PHE A 41 13.75 11.43 -11.19
C PHE A 41 14.92 11.83 -12.09
N ILE A 42 14.91 13.09 -12.53
CA ILE A 42 15.98 13.68 -13.33
C ILE A 42 16.58 14.87 -12.59
N ASN A 43 17.89 15.08 -12.75
CA ASN A 43 18.62 16.22 -12.19
C ASN A 43 18.43 16.37 -10.67
N LEU A 44 18.44 15.25 -9.93
CA LEU A 44 18.47 15.31 -8.47
C LEU A 44 19.73 16.06 -8.02
N PRO A 45 19.63 17.01 -7.09
CA PRO A 45 20.81 17.63 -6.51
C PRO A 45 21.58 16.62 -5.67
N GLU A 46 22.87 16.89 -5.47
CA GLU A 46 23.69 16.09 -4.55
C GLU A 46 23.14 16.21 -3.12
N PRO A 47 23.08 15.10 -2.37
CA PRO A 47 22.73 15.14 -0.95
C PRO A 47 23.65 16.08 -0.18
N VAL A 48 23.07 16.94 0.66
CA VAL A 48 23.86 17.86 1.48
C VAL A 48 24.51 17.08 2.64
N ALA A 49 25.80 16.78 2.50
CA ALA A 49 26.59 16.12 3.54
C ALA A 49 26.79 17.03 4.77
N GLY A 50 26.61 16.47 5.97
CA GLY A 50 26.94 17.15 7.23
C GLY A 50 25.88 18.13 7.77
N GLY A 51 24.65 18.15 7.23
CA GLY A 51 23.53 18.83 7.88
C GLY A 51 23.09 18.09 9.15
N GLY A 52 22.79 18.80 10.24
CA GLY A 52 22.18 18.16 11.42
C GLY A 52 20.83 17.51 11.11
N VAL A 53 20.29 16.72 12.04
CA VAL A 53 18.92 16.16 11.91
C VAL A 53 17.95 17.29 11.58
N VAL A 54 17.39 17.28 10.37
CA VAL A 54 16.44 18.30 9.96
C VAL A 54 15.07 17.86 10.43
N THR A 55 14.59 18.55 11.46
CA THR A 55 13.17 18.52 11.80
C THR A 55 12.52 19.63 10.98
N GLU A 56 12.09 19.30 9.77
CA GLU A 56 11.33 20.27 8.99
C GLU A 56 9.97 20.52 9.65
N PRO A 57 9.43 21.75 9.53
CA PRO A 57 8.06 22.06 9.91
C PRO A 57 7.11 21.43 8.90
N GLY A 58 7.16 20.11 8.72
CA GLY A 58 5.94 19.38 8.39
C GLY A 58 4.94 19.66 9.52
N PRO A 59 3.64 19.68 9.22
CA PRO A 59 2.67 20.13 10.18
C PRO A 59 2.82 19.38 11.50
N VAL A 60 3.15 20.14 12.55
CA VAL A 60 2.87 19.68 13.91
C VAL A 60 1.40 19.36 13.85
N ALA A 61 0.97 18.10 14.04
CA ALA A 61 -0.38 17.89 14.51
C ALA A 61 -0.40 18.63 15.85
N PRO A 62 -0.95 19.86 15.95
CA PRO A 62 -1.18 20.38 17.28
C PRO A 62 -2.11 19.35 17.90
N ALA A 63 -1.96 19.07 19.19
CA ALA A 63 -2.94 18.21 19.86
C ALA A 63 -4.39 18.72 19.65
N GLN A 64 -4.51 20.00 19.30
CA GLN A 64 -5.73 20.71 19.02
C GLN A 64 -5.93 20.96 17.52
N LYS A 65 -7.13 20.65 17.04
CA LYS A 65 -7.59 21.04 15.70
C LYS A 65 -7.77 22.56 15.62
N ILE A 66 -7.62 23.14 14.43
CA ILE A 66 -8.02 24.51 14.16
C ILE A 66 -9.51 24.70 14.41
N SER A 67 -9.94 25.94 14.63
CA SER A 67 -11.37 26.22 14.77
C SER A 67 -12.09 26.04 13.43
N GLN A 68 -13.39 25.73 13.48
CA GLN A 68 -14.21 25.68 12.26
C GLN A 68 -14.22 27.03 11.52
N ALA A 69 -14.14 28.14 12.25
CA ALA A 69 -14.06 29.48 11.66
C ALA A 69 -12.76 29.70 10.88
N ASP A 70 -11.63 29.19 11.38
CA ASP A 70 -10.34 29.27 10.68
C ASP A 70 -10.34 28.41 9.41
N ALA A 71 -10.94 27.21 9.47
CA ALA A 71 -11.06 26.34 8.31
C ALA A 71 -11.99 26.92 7.22
N VAL A 72 -13.13 27.52 7.62
CA VAL A 72 -14.01 28.24 6.69
C VAL A 72 -13.27 29.41 6.04
N ARG A 73 -12.48 30.17 6.81
CA ARG A 73 -11.67 31.27 6.28
C ARG A 73 -10.63 30.76 5.27
N ALA A 74 -9.92 29.68 5.57
CA ALA A 74 -8.96 29.07 4.65
C ALA A 74 -9.62 28.58 3.34
N ALA A 75 -10.80 27.95 3.44
CA ALA A 75 -11.57 27.56 2.26
C ALA A 75 -12.05 28.77 1.44
N GLN A 76 -12.51 29.85 2.09
CA GLN A 76 -12.91 31.09 1.42
C GLN A 76 -11.73 31.73 0.67
N GLU A 77 -10.57 31.83 1.32
CA GLU A 77 -9.34 32.34 0.72
C GLU A 77 -8.90 31.49 -0.49
N PHE A 78 -9.04 30.16 -0.40
CA PHE A 78 -8.78 29.27 -1.52
C PHE A 78 -9.67 29.58 -2.74
N PHE A 79 -11.00 29.66 -2.56
CA PHE A 79 -11.90 29.98 -3.67
C PHE A 79 -11.64 31.38 -4.25
N GLN A 80 -11.34 32.37 -3.41
CA GLN A 80 -10.95 33.71 -3.85
C GLN A 80 -9.67 33.70 -4.70
N LYS A 81 -8.66 32.90 -4.33
CA LYS A 81 -7.45 32.71 -5.14
C LYS A 81 -7.75 32.15 -6.53
N LEU A 82 -8.84 31.37 -6.68
CA LEU A 82 -9.32 30.87 -7.97
C LEU A 82 -10.21 31.87 -8.71
N GLY A 83 -10.44 33.06 -8.16
CA GLY A 83 -11.35 34.06 -8.71
C GLY A 83 -12.83 33.70 -8.55
N LEU A 84 -13.16 32.80 -7.62
CA LEU A 84 -14.52 32.37 -7.34
C LEU A 84 -15.05 33.07 -6.08
N GLU A 85 -16.21 33.69 -6.20
CA GLU A 85 -16.89 34.40 -5.12
C GLU A 85 -18.18 33.69 -4.70
N GLY A 86 -18.45 33.65 -3.40
CA GLY A 86 -19.65 33.05 -2.85
C GLY A 86 -19.49 32.68 -1.38
N GLU A 87 -20.61 32.33 -0.73
CA GLU A 87 -20.62 31.80 0.63
C GLU A 87 -20.07 30.37 0.64
N VAL A 88 -19.11 30.08 1.51
CA VAL A 88 -18.58 28.72 1.69
C VAL A 88 -19.42 27.92 2.68
N THR A 89 -19.77 26.70 2.32
CA THR A 89 -20.47 25.73 3.18
C THR A 89 -19.65 24.46 3.33
N GLN A 90 -19.63 23.92 4.55
CA GLN A 90 -19.03 22.61 4.81
C GLN A 90 -19.94 21.51 4.24
N ILE A 91 -19.38 20.63 3.43
CA ILE A 91 -20.11 19.53 2.78
C ILE A 91 -19.68 18.15 3.28
N GLY A 92 -18.62 18.09 4.11
CA GLY A 92 -18.18 16.84 4.70
C GLY A 92 -16.79 16.96 5.33
N GLY A 93 -16.08 15.84 5.30
CA GLY A 93 -14.71 15.71 5.78
C GLY A 93 -14.25 14.28 5.63
N GLY A 94 -12.97 14.07 5.89
CA GLY A 94 -12.37 12.75 5.82
C GLY A 94 -11.09 12.71 6.62
N SER A 95 -10.48 11.53 6.61
CA SER A 95 -9.17 11.33 7.19
C SER A 95 -8.44 10.27 6.42
N THR A 96 -7.15 10.46 6.21
CA THR A 96 -6.26 9.46 5.65
C THR A 96 -5.48 8.81 6.79
N GLY A 97 -5.50 7.48 6.82
CA GLY A 97 -4.76 6.68 7.77
C GLY A 97 -4.00 5.59 7.01
N GLY A 98 -2.67 5.59 7.13
CA GLY A 98 -1.80 4.63 6.47
C GLY A 98 -0.45 4.57 7.17
N GLY A 99 -0.11 3.42 7.75
CA GLY A 99 1.10 3.25 8.53
C GLY A 99 1.16 4.19 9.74
N VAL A 100 2.20 5.02 9.81
CA VAL A 100 2.50 5.95 10.92
C VAL A 100 1.92 7.36 10.73
N PHE A 101 1.20 7.60 9.63
CA PHE A 101 0.66 8.92 9.27
C PHE A 101 -0.86 8.97 9.39
N HIS A 102 -1.36 10.04 9.99
CA HIS A 102 -2.79 10.30 10.17
C HIS A 102 -3.10 11.77 9.90
N ASP A 103 -3.83 12.03 8.83
CA ASP A 103 -4.33 13.37 8.50
C ASP A 103 -5.85 13.39 8.54
N GLN A 104 -6.41 14.55 8.90
CA GLN A 104 -7.85 14.78 8.89
C GLN A 104 -8.13 16.08 8.17
N PHE A 105 -9.22 16.14 7.42
CA PHE A 105 -9.63 17.34 6.69
C PHE A 105 -11.13 17.57 6.76
N TRP A 106 -11.54 18.83 6.65
CA TRP A 106 -12.93 19.22 6.42
C TRP A 106 -13.10 19.66 4.97
N SER A 107 -14.17 19.21 4.33
CA SER A 107 -14.46 19.51 2.93
C SER A 107 -15.48 20.63 2.81
N TYR A 108 -15.19 21.61 1.95
CA TYR A 108 -15.96 22.82 1.75
C TYR A 108 -16.26 23.05 0.27
N SER A 109 -17.40 23.66 -0.03
CA SER A 109 -17.75 24.12 -1.38
C SER A 109 -18.49 25.44 -1.32
N LEU A 110 -18.56 26.15 -2.46
CA LEU A 110 -19.43 27.31 -2.60
C LEU A 110 -20.90 26.88 -2.59
N ARG A 111 -21.69 27.58 -1.79
CA ARG A 111 -23.12 27.38 -1.63
C ARG A 111 -23.83 27.60 -2.96
N GLU A 112 -24.61 26.61 -3.39
CA GLU A 112 -25.48 26.76 -4.55
C GLU A 112 -26.76 27.53 -4.18
N GLY A 113 -27.30 28.31 -5.12
CA GLY A 113 -28.61 28.93 -4.99
C GLY A 113 -29.76 27.90 -4.93
N GLU A 114 -30.94 28.35 -4.49
CA GLU A 114 -32.14 27.49 -4.41
C GLU A 114 -32.45 26.85 -5.79
N GLY A 115 -32.45 25.51 -5.86
CA GLY A 115 -32.71 24.72 -7.08
C GLY A 115 -31.62 23.72 -7.45
N GLY A 116 -30.46 23.73 -6.79
CA GLY A 116 -29.44 22.68 -6.90
C GLY A 116 -29.94 21.34 -6.36
N ARG A 117 -29.75 20.24 -7.10
CA ARG A 117 -30.04 18.88 -6.60
C ARG A 117 -29.12 18.60 -5.40
N SER A 118 -29.70 18.06 -4.33
CA SER A 118 -29.02 17.78 -3.07
C SER A 118 -27.71 17.00 -3.25
N GLY A 119 -26.59 17.60 -2.84
CA GLY A 119 -25.33 16.91 -2.56
C GLY A 119 -24.11 17.24 -3.43
N GLN A 120 -24.21 18.07 -4.49
CA GLN A 120 -23.09 18.28 -5.43
C GLN A 120 -22.99 19.73 -5.93
N SER A 121 -21.94 20.46 -5.48
CA SER A 121 -21.63 21.83 -5.95
C SER A 121 -21.08 21.81 -7.38
N ARG A 122 -21.41 22.81 -8.21
CA ARG A 122 -20.83 23.03 -9.55
C ARG A 122 -19.37 23.51 -9.53
N HIS A 123 -18.91 24.09 -8.42
CA HIS A 123 -17.63 24.82 -8.38
C HIS A 123 -16.46 23.98 -7.80
N GLY A 124 -16.67 22.67 -7.63
CA GLY A 124 -15.74 21.80 -6.93
C GLY A 124 -15.81 21.88 -5.40
N ASN A 125 -14.94 21.12 -4.74
CA ASN A 125 -14.77 21.15 -3.29
C ASN A 125 -13.30 21.18 -2.91
N VAL A 126 -13.00 21.82 -1.78
CA VAL A 126 -11.66 21.91 -1.19
C VAL A 126 -11.65 21.26 0.18
N GLY A 127 -10.67 20.40 0.44
CA GLY A 127 -10.38 19.87 1.76
C GLY A 127 -9.34 20.73 2.48
N ILE A 128 -9.66 21.15 3.69
CA ILE A 128 -8.75 21.89 4.58
C ILE A 128 -8.30 20.97 5.69
N ASN A 129 -6.99 20.79 5.85
CA ASN A 129 -6.44 19.96 6.92
C ASN A 129 -6.77 20.58 8.29
N VAL A 130 -7.39 19.79 9.18
CA VAL A 130 -7.92 20.28 10.46
C VAL A 130 -6.84 20.62 11.48
N TYR A 131 -5.59 20.25 11.24
CA TYR A 131 -4.48 20.52 12.14
C TYR A 131 -3.68 21.74 11.70
N THR A 132 -3.73 22.08 10.41
CA THR A 132 -2.79 23.04 9.79
C THR A 132 -3.51 24.22 9.15
N GLY A 133 -4.77 24.04 8.74
CA GLY A 133 -5.48 25.01 7.90
C GLY A 133 -5.01 25.04 6.45
N GLU A 134 -4.07 24.18 6.05
CA GLU A 134 -3.59 24.10 4.67
C GLU A 134 -4.59 23.38 3.77
N VAL A 135 -4.54 23.71 2.48
CA VAL A 135 -5.29 23.01 1.44
C VAL A 135 -4.71 21.61 1.26
N TRP A 136 -5.49 20.61 1.67
CA TRP A 136 -5.14 19.20 1.56
C TRP A 136 -5.48 18.63 0.18
N ASN A 137 -6.67 18.91 -0.32
CA ASN A 137 -7.09 18.53 -1.66
C ASN A 137 -8.06 19.53 -2.29
N TYR A 138 -8.21 19.44 -3.61
CA TYR A 138 -9.25 20.10 -4.37
C TYR A 138 -9.72 19.20 -5.51
N ASN A 139 -11.03 19.04 -5.65
CA ASN A 139 -11.67 18.32 -6.75
C ASN A 139 -12.61 19.25 -7.50
N ASN A 140 -12.50 19.30 -8.83
CA ASN A 140 -13.40 20.05 -9.68
C ASN A 140 -14.54 19.16 -10.20
N SER A 141 -15.73 19.34 -9.63
CA SER A 141 -16.93 18.52 -9.86
C SER A 141 -17.63 18.77 -11.19
N GLU A 142 -17.33 19.85 -11.92
CA GLU A 142 -17.89 20.08 -13.27
C GLU A 142 -17.32 19.08 -14.30
N PHE A 143 -16.12 18.55 -14.05
CA PHE A 143 -15.48 17.57 -14.93
C PHE A 143 -15.89 16.13 -14.62
N GLU A 144 -16.14 15.78 -13.35
CA GLU A 144 -16.72 14.48 -12.96
C GLU A 144 -18.06 14.20 -13.68
N ARG A 145 -18.79 15.26 -14.07
CA ARG A 145 -20.07 15.18 -14.81
C ARG A 145 -19.93 14.90 -16.31
N SER A 146 -18.80 15.24 -16.92
CA SER A 146 -18.68 15.33 -18.39
C SER A 146 -17.94 14.15 -19.02
N GLY A 147 -17.24 13.33 -18.20
CA GLY A 147 -16.34 12.29 -18.69
C GLY A 147 -15.18 12.86 -19.53
N PRO A 148 -14.25 12.01 -20.02
CA PRO A 148 -13.27 12.45 -21.00
C PRO A 148 -14.01 13.02 -22.21
N VAL A 149 -13.83 14.30 -22.51
CA VAL A 149 -14.49 14.96 -23.64
C VAL A 149 -13.97 14.32 -24.93
N SER A 150 -14.70 13.34 -25.45
CA SER A 150 -14.44 12.77 -26.76
C SER A 150 -14.75 13.82 -27.82
N GLY A 151 -13.72 14.44 -28.40
CA GLY A 151 -13.82 15.09 -29.70
C GLY A 151 -13.77 16.63 -29.77
N LEU A 152 -13.14 17.35 -28.83
CA LEU A 152 -12.96 18.81 -28.98
C LEU A 152 -11.50 19.25 -28.83
N SER A 153 -10.95 19.75 -29.95
CA SER A 153 -9.66 20.44 -30.12
C SER A 153 -8.39 19.64 -29.74
N PRO A 154 -7.23 19.91 -30.36
CA PRO A 154 -5.98 19.44 -29.78
C PRO A 154 -5.85 20.11 -28.41
N GLY A 155 -6.02 19.32 -27.34
CA GLY A 155 -5.81 19.80 -25.98
C GLY A 155 -4.39 20.35 -25.82
N ILE A 156 -4.17 21.14 -24.77
CA ILE A 156 -2.85 21.69 -24.48
C ILE A 156 -1.81 20.57 -24.37
N GLY A 157 -0.60 20.84 -24.84
CA GLY A 157 0.51 19.91 -24.70
C GLY A 157 0.94 19.74 -23.24
N ARG A 158 1.63 18.63 -22.93
CA ARG A 158 2.09 18.31 -21.56
C ARG A 158 2.90 19.44 -20.94
N ASP A 159 3.79 20.09 -21.70
CA ASP A 159 4.62 21.19 -21.16
C ASP A 159 3.77 22.40 -20.75
N ALA A 160 2.75 22.75 -21.54
CA ALA A 160 1.82 23.81 -21.17
C ALA A 160 0.96 23.42 -19.95
N ALA A 161 0.52 22.16 -19.88
CA ALA A 161 -0.22 21.63 -18.73
C ALA A 161 0.64 21.62 -17.46
N ARG A 162 1.93 21.29 -17.60
CA ARG A 162 2.92 21.31 -16.53
C ARG A 162 3.10 22.70 -15.95
N GLU A 163 3.21 23.72 -16.80
CA GLU A 163 3.31 25.11 -16.32
C GLU A 163 2.05 25.55 -15.58
N LYS A 164 0.86 25.11 -16.01
CA LYS A 164 -0.38 25.33 -15.26
C LYS A 164 -0.37 24.62 -13.90
N ALA A 165 0.08 23.36 -13.84
CA ALA A 165 0.21 22.63 -12.58
C ALA A 165 1.16 23.34 -11.62
N LEU A 166 2.34 23.76 -12.09
CA LEU A 166 3.30 24.52 -11.28
C LEU A 166 2.75 25.88 -10.83
N ALA A 167 2.03 26.59 -11.70
CA ALA A 167 1.38 27.84 -11.32
C ALA A 167 0.32 27.63 -10.23
N PHE A 168 -0.44 26.52 -10.29
CA PHE A 168 -1.40 26.18 -9.27
C PHE A 168 -0.72 25.87 -7.92
N ILE A 169 0.36 25.09 -7.91
CA ILE A 169 1.13 24.82 -6.68
C ILE A 169 1.66 26.12 -6.08
N ARG A 170 2.20 27.05 -6.89
CA ARG A 170 2.65 28.37 -6.42
C ARG A 170 1.52 29.19 -5.77
N LEU A 171 0.28 29.02 -6.22
CA LEU A 171 -0.87 29.74 -5.70
C LEU A 171 -1.35 29.19 -4.34
N VAL A 172 -1.37 27.86 -4.21
CA VAL A 172 -2.01 27.18 -3.07
C VAL A 172 -1.02 26.72 -2.00
N ALA A 173 0.23 26.42 -2.37
CA ALA A 173 1.30 25.96 -1.49
C ALA A 173 2.66 26.57 -1.86
N PRO A 174 2.81 27.91 -1.82
CA PRO A 174 4.03 28.60 -2.23
C PRO A 174 5.27 28.21 -1.41
N ASP A 175 5.09 27.82 -0.14
CA ASP A 175 6.14 27.36 0.76
C ASP A 175 6.81 26.06 0.30
N LYS A 176 6.07 25.20 -0.39
CA LYS A 176 6.54 23.90 -0.90
C LYS A 176 7.31 24.03 -2.22
N MET A 177 7.27 25.22 -2.84
CA MET A 177 8.05 25.51 -4.04
C MET A 177 9.54 25.44 -3.74
N GLY A 178 10.28 24.70 -4.57
CA GLY A 178 11.71 24.45 -4.36
C GLY A 178 12.03 23.30 -3.42
N GLN A 179 11.03 22.72 -2.74
CA GLN A 179 11.16 21.52 -1.90
C GLN A 179 10.60 20.28 -2.59
N VAL A 180 10.44 20.31 -3.90
CA VAL A 180 9.85 19.20 -4.66
C VAL A 180 10.62 18.93 -5.95
N VAL A 181 10.59 17.67 -6.37
CA VAL A 181 11.06 17.21 -7.68
C VAL A 181 9.94 16.48 -8.40
N GLU A 182 9.80 16.71 -9.71
CA GLU A 182 8.80 16.03 -10.53
C GLU A 182 9.16 14.54 -10.69
N ASP A 183 8.16 13.70 -10.43
CA ASP A 183 8.15 12.27 -10.71
C ASP A 183 7.75 12.07 -12.18
N ARG A 184 8.66 11.55 -12.99
CA ARG A 184 8.44 11.35 -14.42
C ARG A 184 7.54 10.15 -14.63
N GLN A 185 6.28 10.39 -14.97
CA GLN A 185 5.32 9.33 -15.29
C GLN A 185 5.80 8.35 -16.37
N ASP A 186 5.50 7.07 -16.16
CA ASP A 186 5.57 6.02 -17.18
C ASP A 186 4.66 6.45 -18.33
N PRO A 187 5.17 6.55 -19.57
CA PRO A 187 4.37 6.84 -20.74
C PRO A 187 3.15 5.93 -20.91
N ALA A 188 3.20 4.69 -20.43
CA ALA A 188 2.05 3.77 -20.44
C ALA A 188 0.86 4.27 -19.59
N ASN A 189 1.12 5.12 -18.58
CA ASN A 189 0.10 5.75 -17.75
C ASN A 189 -0.19 7.20 -18.18
N ALA A 190 0.59 7.75 -19.11
CA ALA A 190 0.46 9.11 -19.60
C ALA A 190 -0.68 9.20 -20.63
N GLY A 191 -1.93 9.24 -20.17
CA GLY A 191 -3.09 9.44 -21.04
C GLY A 191 -4.36 8.70 -20.64
N TYR A 192 -4.34 7.91 -19.57
CA TYR A 192 -5.57 7.33 -19.02
C TYR A 192 -6.54 8.48 -18.66
N ASN A 193 -7.74 8.43 -19.24
CA ASN A 193 -8.85 9.38 -19.02
C ASN A 193 -8.71 10.82 -19.59
N GLY A 194 -7.71 11.11 -20.43
CA GLY A 194 -7.62 12.41 -21.12
C GLY A 194 -7.14 13.58 -20.26
N PHE A 195 -6.51 13.29 -19.11
CA PHE A 195 -5.86 14.28 -18.25
C PHE A 195 -4.34 14.24 -18.39
N HIS A 196 -3.69 15.38 -18.14
CA HIS A 196 -2.27 15.43 -17.84
C HIS A 196 -2.09 15.31 -16.33
N HIS A 197 -1.46 14.23 -15.88
CA HIS A 197 -1.18 13.99 -14.47
C HIS A 197 0.27 14.34 -14.15
N PHE A 198 0.47 15.10 -13.08
CA PHE A 198 1.78 15.49 -12.58
C PHE A 198 1.89 15.10 -11.12
N SER A 199 3.02 14.50 -10.76
CA SER A 199 3.35 14.15 -9.39
C SER A 199 4.69 14.77 -9.03
N PHE A 200 4.77 15.42 -7.88
CA PHE A 200 5.94 16.12 -7.39
C PHE A 200 6.28 15.58 -6.00
N SER A 201 7.37 14.81 -5.90
CA SER A 201 7.82 14.22 -4.63
C SER A 201 8.60 15.23 -3.82
N ARG A 202 8.46 15.19 -2.49
CA ARG A 202 9.22 16.04 -1.57
C ARG A 202 10.72 15.80 -1.67
N LEU A 203 11.48 16.86 -1.55
CA LEU A 203 12.94 16.89 -1.58
C LEU A 203 13.44 17.55 -0.30
N VAL A 204 14.18 16.79 0.52
CA VAL A 204 14.75 17.25 1.79
C VAL A 204 16.27 17.08 1.73
N ASN A 205 17.03 18.17 1.88
CA ASN A 205 18.50 18.15 1.78
C ASN A 205 19.05 17.48 0.50
N GLY A 206 18.31 17.60 -0.60
CA GLY A 206 18.63 16.96 -1.87
C GLY A 206 18.27 15.47 -1.98
N ILE A 207 17.62 14.91 -0.96
CA ILE A 207 17.17 13.52 -0.92
C ILE A 207 15.65 13.48 -1.13
N VAL A 208 15.20 12.62 -2.05
CA VAL A 208 13.77 12.48 -2.33
C VAL A 208 13.09 11.67 -1.23
N PHE A 209 11.98 12.19 -0.71
CA PHE A 209 11.06 11.47 0.16
C PHE A 209 9.78 11.16 -0.63
N PRO A 210 9.73 10.02 -1.34
CA PRO A 210 8.66 9.74 -2.31
C PRO A 210 7.29 9.49 -1.69
N GLN A 211 7.19 9.34 -0.37
CA GLN A 211 5.93 9.18 0.36
C GLN A 211 5.15 10.50 0.49
N ASP A 212 5.86 11.64 0.52
CA ASP A 212 5.23 12.96 0.46
C ASP A 212 5.21 13.45 -0.98
N LYS A 213 4.01 13.73 -1.49
CA LYS A 213 3.83 14.19 -2.86
C LYS A 213 2.75 15.25 -2.98
N ILE A 214 2.93 16.10 -3.98
CA ILE A 214 1.87 16.94 -4.55
C ILE A 214 1.46 16.32 -5.87
N ILE A 215 0.18 16.03 -6.03
CA ILE A 215 -0.42 15.52 -7.27
C ILE A 215 -1.30 16.61 -7.85
N VAL A 216 -1.18 16.85 -9.15
CA VAL A 216 -2.02 17.79 -9.89
C VAL A 216 -2.46 17.16 -11.20
N GLU A 217 -3.76 17.21 -11.48
CA GLU A 217 -4.32 16.78 -12.74
C GLU A 217 -4.91 17.96 -13.49
N VAL A 218 -4.57 18.02 -14.78
CA VAL A 218 -4.91 19.12 -15.67
C VAL A 218 -5.68 18.57 -16.86
N GLY A 219 -6.88 19.11 -17.10
CA GLY A 219 -7.70 18.76 -18.25
C GLY A 219 -7.03 19.12 -19.58
N GLY A 220 -7.51 18.54 -20.68
CA GLY A 220 -7.03 18.87 -22.03
C GLY A 220 -7.21 20.33 -22.43
N ASP A 221 -8.17 21.05 -21.85
CA ASP A 221 -8.36 22.51 -21.97
C ASP A 221 -7.43 23.32 -21.05
N GLY A 222 -6.73 22.64 -20.16
CA GLY A 222 -5.85 23.20 -19.16
C GLY A 222 -6.56 23.66 -17.88
N THR A 223 -7.78 23.20 -17.61
CA THR A 223 -8.44 23.41 -16.32
C THR A 223 -7.77 22.55 -15.25
N ILE A 224 -7.62 23.06 -14.02
CA ILE A 224 -7.17 22.23 -12.88
C ILE A 224 -8.36 21.38 -12.43
N VAL A 225 -8.19 20.07 -12.49
CA VAL A 225 -9.26 19.10 -12.22
C VAL A 225 -9.12 18.53 -10.82
N HIS A 226 -7.89 18.18 -10.45
CA HIS A 226 -7.59 17.59 -9.16
C HIS A 226 -6.27 18.14 -8.62
N TYR A 227 -6.23 18.36 -7.32
CA TYR A 227 -5.03 18.63 -6.56
C TYR A 227 -5.08 17.84 -5.25
N ASN A 228 -3.96 17.24 -4.89
CA ASN A 228 -3.75 16.64 -3.58
C ASN A 228 -2.34 16.95 -3.10
N CYS A 229 -2.19 17.24 -1.81
CA CYS A 229 -0.91 17.47 -1.17
C CYS A 229 -0.81 16.66 0.12
N ASN A 230 0.02 15.61 0.07
CA ASN A 230 0.43 14.88 1.25
C ASN A 230 1.80 15.40 1.68
N TRP A 231 1.85 15.95 2.89
CA TRP A 231 3.05 16.58 3.43
C TRP A 231 3.16 16.27 4.92
N HIS A 232 3.82 15.17 5.26
CA HIS A 232 3.83 14.67 6.61
C HIS A 232 4.94 15.31 7.47
N ARG A 233 4.78 15.21 8.79
CA ARG A 233 5.83 15.56 9.75
C ARG A 233 6.72 14.37 10.05
N VAL A 234 7.93 14.43 9.52
CA VAL A 234 8.93 13.36 9.58
C VAL A 234 10.23 13.93 10.12
N ARG A 235 10.94 13.16 10.94
CA ARG A 235 12.34 13.46 11.27
C ARG A 235 13.21 12.89 10.17
N PHE A 236 14.03 13.73 9.56
CA PHE A 236 14.99 13.31 8.54
C PHE A 236 16.39 13.26 9.15
N PRO A 237 17.02 12.07 9.21
CA PRO A 237 18.38 11.94 9.72
C PRO A 237 19.38 12.65 8.80
N SER A 238 20.57 12.92 9.33
CA SER A 238 21.68 13.49 8.55
C SER A 238 22.21 12.47 7.53
N ALA A 239 22.58 12.95 6.34
CA ALA A 239 23.29 12.15 5.34
C ALA A 239 24.82 12.09 5.56
N GLY A 240 25.32 12.49 6.75
CA GLY A 240 26.75 12.62 7.03
C GLY A 240 27.51 11.31 7.26
N GLU A 241 26.84 10.27 7.76
CA GLU A 241 27.46 8.97 8.13
C GLU A 241 26.85 7.82 7.32
N VAL A 242 26.92 7.90 5.99
CA VAL A 242 26.41 6.86 5.08
C VAL A 242 27.54 6.14 4.34
N ILE A 243 27.29 4.90 3.91
CA ILE A 243 28.19 4.16 3.03
C ILE A 243 28.30 4.85 1.66
N GLY A 244 29.40 4.65 0.94
CA GLY A 244 29.56 5.22 -0.41
C GLY A 244 28.62 4.56 -1.42
N VAL A 245 28.19 5.33 -2.44
CA VAL A 245 27.31 4.83 -3.52
C VAL A 245 27.88 3.59 -4.23
N GLU A 246 29.20 3.53 -4.45
CA GLU A 246 29.86 2.38 -5.09
C GLU A 246 29.74 1.10 -4.26
N GLU A 247 29.83 1.21 -2.92
CA GLU A 247 29.66 0.05 -2.05
C GLU A 247 28.18 -0.37 -2.01
N ALA A 248 27.25 0.58 -1.98
CA ALA A 248 25.82 0.28 -2.08
C ALA A 248 25.46 -0.42 -3.40
N GLU A 249 26.01 0.01 -4.54
CA GLU A 249 25.83 -0.64 -5.84
C GLU A 249 26.35 -2.09 -5.83
N LYS A 250 27.52 -2.32 -5.25
CA LYS A 250 28.11 -3.65 -5.12
C LYS A 250 27.25 -4.56 -4.24
N ILE A 251 26.76 -4.07 -3.10
CA ILE A 251 25.84 -4.82 -2.23
C ILE A 251 24.54 -5.12 -2.99
N PHE A 252 23.98 -4.13 -3.70
CA PHE A 252 22.77 -4.31 -4.48
C PHE A 252 22.93 -5.43 -5.50
N LEU A 253 24.00 -5.40 -6.32
CA LEU A 253 24.26 -6.40 -7.36
C LEU A 253 24.61 -7.79 -6.80
N ALA A 254 25.20 -7.86 -5.61
CA ALA A 254 25.48 -9.14 -4.94
C ALA A 254 24.18 -9.84 -4.49
N ASN A 255 23.17 -9.06 -4.08
CA ASN A 255 21.90 -9.56 -3.54
C ASN A 255 20.77 -9.62 -4.59
N ASN A 256 20.87 -8.85 -5.67
CA ASN A 256 19.87 -8.77 -6.73
C ASN A 256 20.48 -9.21 -8.06
N ARG A 257 20.20 -10.45 -8.47
CA ARG A 257 20.72 -11.00 -9.73
C ARG A 257 19.77 -10.70 -10.87
N LEU A 258 20.32 -10.30 -12.02
CA LEU A 258 19.54 -10.23 -13.25
C LEU A 258 19.18 -11.63 -13.72
N LYS A 259 17.89 -11.84 -13.97
CA LYS A 259 17.33 -13.08 -14.51
C LYS A 259 16.61 -12.81 -15.80
N PHE A 260 16.71 -13.77 -16.71
CA PHE A 260 15.96 -13.80 -17.95
C PHE A 260 14.56 -14.35 -17.67
N VAL A 261 13.53 -13.55 -17.92
CA VAL A 261 12.15 -13.83 -17.52
C VAL A 261 11.18 -13.44 -18.64
N TYR A 262 10.00 -14.05 -18.65
CA TYR A 262 8.93 -13.65 -19.56
C TYR A 262 8.05 -12.59 -18.90
N PHE A 263 7.97 -11.43 -19.53
CA PHE A 263 7.04 -10.37 -19.16
C PHE A 263 5.82 -10.41 -20.10
N PHE A 264 4.63 -10.24 -19.54
CA PHE A 264 3.38 -10.13 -20.30
C PHE A 264 2.97 -8.66 -20.38
N PRO A 265 3.14 -8.00 -21.54
CA PRO A 265 2.75 -6.62 -21.67
C PRO A 265 1.23 -6.40 -21.62
N LEU A 266 0.83 -5.22 -21.15
CA LEU A 266 -0.57 -4.78 -21.17
C LEU A 266 -1.08 -4.61 -22.62
N ALA A 267 -2.37 -4.87 -22.83
CA ALA A 267 -3.01 -4.82 -24.15
C ALA A 267 -4.29 -3.95 -24.13
N GLY A 268 -4.16 -2.68 -24.55
CA GLY A 268 -5.30 -1.77 -24.67
C GLY A 268 -5.95 -1.42 -23.32
N GLU A 269 -7.22 -1.01 -23.36
CA GLU A 269 -7.99 -0.61 -22.16
C GLU A 269 -8.36 -1.80 -21.24
N GLU A 270 -8.16 -3.05 -21.67
CA GLU A 270 -8.36 -4.22 -20.84
C GLU A 270 -7.06 -4.65 -20.14
N LEU A 271 -7.10 -4.76 -18.81
CA LEU A 271 -6.03 -5.29 -17.94
C LEU A 271 -5.78 -6.81 -18.13
N ARG A 272 -6.02 -7.37 -19.32
CA ARG A 272 -5.72 -8.77 -19.65
C ARG A 272 -4.37 -8.83 -20.40
N PRO A 273 -3.50 -9.83 -20.10
CA PRO A 273 -2.27 -10.03 -20.85
C PRO A 273 -2.60 -10.48 -22.29
N GLY A 274 -2.75 -9.52 -23.20
CA GLY A 274 -3.14 -9.75 -24.59
C GLY A 274 -1.97 -9.77 -25.59
N LYS A 275 -0.74 -9.41 -25.18
CA LYS A 275 0.46 -9.53 -26.02
C LYS A 275 1.20 -10.84 -25.76
N LYS A 276 1.89 -11.35 -26.80
CA LYS A 276 2.84 -12.47 -26.65
C LYS A 276 3.87 -12.11 -25.57
N PRO A 277 4.27 -13.05 -24.70
CA PRO A 277 5.27 -12.78 -23.70
C PRO A 277 6.56 -12.31 -24.36
N VAL A 278 7.16 -11.25 -23.82
CA VAL A 278 8.45 -10.73 -24.28
C VAL A 278 9.53 -11.12 -23.28
N PRO A 279 10.69 -11.61 -23.75
CA PRO A 279 11.81 -11.88 -22.87
C PRO A 279 12.43 -10.57 -22.37
N VAL A 280 12.59 -10.45 -21.06
CA VAL A 280 13.24 -9.30 -20.41
C VAL A 280 14.25 -9.79 -19.36
N LEU A 281 15.19 -8.93 -19.02
CA LEU A 281 16.04 -9.06 -17.83
C LEU A 281 15.40 -8.26 -16.69
N MET A 282 15.24 -8.89 -15.53
CA MET A 282 14.71 -8.26 -14.31
C MET A 282 15.57 -8.69 -13.11
N PHE A 283 15.65 -7.83 -12.10
CA PHE A 283 16.28 -8.17 -10.82
C PHE A 283 15.37 -9.11 -10.02
N GLU A 284 15.95 -10.18 -9.47
CA GLU A 284 15.28 -11.12 -8.57
C GLU A 284 15.83 -10.96 -7.14
N PRO A 285 14.97 -10.91 -6.11
CA PRO A 285 13.50 -10.99 -6.17
C PRO A 285 12.84 -9.73 -6.78
N TYR A 286 11.65 -9.85 -7.38
CA TYR A 286 10.97 -8.76 -8.10
C TYR A 286 10.40 -7.64 -7.21
N ASN A 287 10.72 -7.64 -5.92
CA ASN A 287 10.28 -6.64 -4.95
C ASN A 287 11.10 -5.35 -5.11
N GLU A 288 10.58 -4.22 -4.64
CA GLU A 288 11.36 -2.98 -4.58
C GLU A 288 12.36 -3.07 -3.41
N TRP A 289 13.61 -3.41 -3.71
CA TRP A 289 14.70 -3.44 -2.74
C TRP A 289 15.42 -2.10 -2.69
N ALA A 290 15.89 -1.76 -1.50
CA ALA A 290 16.83 -0.69 -1.25
C ALA A 290 17.97 -1.19 -0.35
N ILE A 291 19.02 -0.40 -0.21
CA ILE A 291 20.12 -0.64 0.73
C ILE A 291 20.05 0.45 1.80
N ASP A 292 19.98 0.08 3.07
CA ASP A 292 20.09 1.03 4.17
C ASP A 292 21.41 1.79 4.04
N ALA A 293 21.33 3.12 3.97
CA ALA A 293 22.50 3.94 3.66
C ALA A 293 23.49 3.99 4.83
N CYS A 294 23.07 3.71 6.06
CA CYS A 294 23.94 3.73 7.23
C CYS A 294 24.60 2.36 7.47
N THR A 295 23.85 1.27 7.31
CA THR A 295 24.31 -0.08 7.66
C THR A 295 24.79 -0.90 6.46
N GLY A 296 24.33 -0.57 5.25
CA GLY A 296 24.52 -1.41 4.07
C GLY A 296 23.65 -2.66 4.03
N GLU A 297 22.70 -2.81 4.96
CA GLU A 297 21.78 -3.95 4.97
C GLU A 297 20.72 -3.79 3.87
N PRO A 298 20.37 -4.86 3.13
CA PRO A 298 19.25 -4.81 2.20
C PRO A 298 17.92 -4.64 2.94
N VAL A 299 17.02 -3.83 2.38
CA VAL A 299 15.68 -3.55 2.92
C VAL A 299 14.62 -3.61 1.82
N ILE A 300 13.39 -4.00 2.16
CA ILE A 300 12.26 -4.02 1.23
C ILE A 300 11.44 -2.74 1.41
N LEU A 301 11.18 -2.03 0.32
CA LEU A 301 10.39 -0.80 0.29
C LEU A 301 8.88 -1.10 0.26
N ASN A 302 8.07 -0.21 0.84
CA ASN A 302 6.59 -0.18 0.76
C ASN A 302 5.81 -1.34 1.40
N GLN A 303 6.48 -2.25 2.10
CA GLN A 303 5.83 -3.04 3.12
C GLN A 303 6.05 -2.34 4.46
N VAL A 304 4.98 -2.16 5.26
CA VAL A 304 5.14 -2.18 6.71
C VAL A 304 5.56 -3.61 7.02
N VAL A 305 6.82 -3.92 6.73
CA VAL A 305 7.43 -5.09 7.31
C VAL A 305 7.76 -4.63 8.71
N VAL A 306 6.95 -5.11 9.65
CA VAL A 306 7.57 -5.70 10.81
C VAL A 306 8.43 -6.83 10.24
N GLN A 307 9.63 -6.53 9.71
CA GLN A 307 10.65 -7.53 9.52
C GLN A 307 11.21 -7.72 10.93
N PRO A 308 11.04 -8.89 11.56
CA PRO A 308 12.15 -9.36 12.37
C PRO A 308 13.37 -9.38 11.44
N LYS A 309 14.48 -8.78 11.88
CA LYS A 309 15.76 -8.81 11.17
C LYS A 309 15.95 -10.14 10.46
N GLU A 310 16.23 -10.12 9.16
CA GLU A 310 16.77 -11.29 8.48
C GLU A 310 18.01 -11.73 9.26
N LYS A 311 17.89 -12.84 9.97
CA LYS A 311 19.03 -13.58 10.47
C LYS A 311 18.92 -14.98 9.93
N THR A 312 19.68 -15.18 8.86
CA THR A 312 20.14 -16.47 8.36
C THR A 312 20.64 -17.32 9.53
N GLY A 313 19.85 -18.31 9.93
CA GLY A 313 20.17 -19.18 11.06
C GLY A 313 19.07 -20.17 11.46
N LEU A 314 17.82 -20.00 10.99
CA LEU A 314 16.79 -21.02 11.17
C LEU A 314 17.12 -22.27 10.35
N GLU A 315 17.61 -23.31 11.01
CA GLU A 315 17.79 -24.63 10.42
C GLU A 315 16.47 -25.41 10.45
N ILE A 316 15.80 -25.49 9.30
CA ILE A 316 14.69 -26.42 9.12
C ILE A 316 15.29 -27.82 8.95
N PRO A 317 14.93 -28.82 9.79
CA PRO A 317 15.48 -30.15 9.65
C PRO A 317 15.15 -30.73 8.26
N ALA A 318 16.19 -31.07 7.48
CA ALA A 318 16.01 -31.49 6.07
C ALA A 318 15.12 -32.74 5.92
N GLY A 319 14.99 -33.57 6.96
CA GLY A 319 14.10 -34.74 6.99
C GLY A 319 12.68 -34.46 7.48
N HIS A 320 12.35 -33.21 7.83
CA HIS A 320 11.02 -32.85 8.33
C HIS A 320 9.98 -32.89 7.22
N TRP A 321 8.78 -33.44 7.50
CA TRP A 321 7.73 -33.60 6.48
C TRP A 321 7.26 -32.25 5.89
N ALA A 322 7.34 -31.18 6.69
CA ALA A 322 7.01 -29.81 6.31
C ALA A 322 8.23 -28.96 5.88
N ALA A 323 9.38 -29.57 5.54
CA ALA A 323 10.60 -28.81 5.25
C ALA A 323 10.44 -27.82 4.07
N ALA A 324 9.77 -28.24 3.00
CA ALA A 324 9.50 -27.39 1.84
C ALA A 324 8.57 -26.20 2.18
N PRO A 325 7.36 -26.40 2.74
CA PRO A 325 6.48 -25.28 3.09
C PRO A 325 7.08 -24.35 4.16
N LEU A 326 7.81 -24.89 5.14
CA LEU A 326 8.51 -24.07 6.12
C LEU A 326 9.61 -23.21 5.48
N SER A 327 10.32 -23.74 4.49
CA SER A 327 11.33 -22.98 3.74
C SER A 327 10.73 -21.79 3.01
N ILE A 328 9.50 -21.93 2.50
CA ILE A 328 8.77 -20.83 1.83
C ILE A 328 8.43 -19.71 2.82
N LEU A 329 7.96 -20.05 4.03
CA LEU A 329 7.70 -19.06 5.07
C LEU A 329 9.00 -18.40 5.55
N ALA A 330 10.07 -19.19 5.72
CA ALA A 330 11.39 -18.70 6.12
C ALA A 330 11.95 -17.69 5.11
N SER A 331 11.91 -18.01 3.81
CA SER A 331 12.36 -17.11 2.74
C SER A 331 11.51 -15.84 2.61
N SER A 332 10.32 -15.83 3.24
CA SER A 332 9.41 -14.69 3.26
C SER A 332 9.49 -13.89 4.57
N GLY A 333 10.39 -14.24 5.50
CA GLY A 333 10.51 -13.58 6.80
C GLY A 333 9.35 -13.83 7.78
N LEU A 334 8.55 -14.88 7.53
CA LEU A 334 7.30 -15.14 8.26
C LEU A 334 7.44 -16.14 9.43
N LEU A 335 8.64 -16.67 9.66
CA LEU A 335 8.93 -17.52 10.82
C LEU A 335 9.47 -16.69 11.99
N PRO A 336 9.23 -17.08 13.25
CA PRO A 336 9.79 -16.43 14.43
C PRO A 336 11.32 -16.45 14.40
N ALA A 337 11.93 -15.36 14.85
CA ALA A 337 13.38 -15.21 14.88
C ALA A 337 14.06 -16.02 16.01
N GLU A 338 13.35 -16.27 17.12
CA GLU A 338 13.84 -17.01 18.30
C GLU A 338 12.80 -18.03 18.74
N GLY A 339 13.24 -19.17 19.29
CA GLY A 339 12.35 -20.19 19.84
C GLY A 339 11.48 -20.93 18.82
N PHE A 340 11.83 -20.85 17.53
CA PHE A 340 11.10 -21.56 16.48
C PHE A 340 11.33 -23.07 16.55
N GLU A 341 10.24 -23.81 16.67
CA GLU A 341 10.19 -25.26 16.54
C GLU A 341 9.13 -25.63 15.50
N PRO A 342 9.45 -26.42 14.45
CA PRO A 342 8.49 -26.81 13.42
C PRO A 342 7.18 -27.41 13.96
N ASP A 343 7.28 -28.23 15.00
CA ASP A 343 6.13 -28.88 15.65
C ASP A 343 5.65 -28.13 16.90
N GLY A 344 6.20 -26.94 17.17
CA GLY A 344 5.76 -26.06 18.24
C GLY A 344 4.48 -25.29 17.87
N PRO A 345 3.72 -24.82 18.88
CA PRO A 345 2.46 -24.14 18.66
C PRO A 345 2.65 -22.76 18.01
N VAL A 346 1.67 -22.39 17.18
CA VAL A 346 1.55 -21.05 16.58
C VAL A 346 0.61 -20.19 17.40
N SER A 347 1.02 -18.97 17.74
CA SER A 347 0.11 -17.99 18.34
C SER A 347 -0.91 -17.46 17.33
N ARG A 348 -2.07 -17.01 17.81
CA ARG A 348 -3.11 -16.36 16.98
C ARG A 348 -2.58 -15.15 16.22
N ARG A 349 -1.70 -14.36 16.84
CA ARG A 349 -1.01 -13.22 16.20
C ARG A 349 -0.17 -13.68 15.01
N GLU A 350 0.66 -14.69 15.20
CA GLU A 350 1.55 -15.20 14.15
C GLU A 350 0.77 -15.87 13.02
N ALA A 351 -0.24 -16.68 13.33
CA ALA A 351 -1.14 -17.25 12.32
C ALA A 351 -1.78 -16.16 11.45
N LEU A 352 -2.21 -15.05 12.06
CA LEU A 352 -2.81 -13.93 11.34
C LEU A 352 -1.80 -13.25 10.42
N ARG A 353 -0.55 -13.02 10.88
CA ARG A 353 0.54 -12.47 10.05
C ARG A 353 0.78 -13.33 8.82
N VAL A 354 0.85 -14.64 8.97
CA VAL A 354 1.05 -15.57 7.84
C VAL A 354 -0.17 -15.58 6.91
N LEU A 355 -1.39 -15.60 7.44
CA LEU A 355 -2.60 -15.64 6.62
C LEU A 355 -2.78 -14.35 5.80
N MET A 356 -2.47 -13.21 6.41
CA MET A 356 -2.66 -11.89 5.81
C MET A 356 -1.51 -11.46 4.88
N SER A 357 -0.38 -12.17 4.86
CA SER A 357 0.75 -11.88 3.97
C SER A 357 0.59 -12.45 2.55
N ILE A 358 -0.32 -13.41 2.34
CA ILE A 358 -0.47 -14.16 1.09
C ILE A 358 -1.32 -13.45 0.00
N PRO A 359 -2.18 -12.45 0.27
CA PRO A 359 -2.78 -11.65 -0.80
C PRO A 359 -1.83 -10.53 -1.24
N GLY A 360 -1.13 -10.77 -2.36
CA GLY A 360 -0.22 -9.84 -3.06
C GLY A 360 -0.87 -8.59 -3.68
N ARG A 361 -1.72 -7.89 -2.93
CA ARG A 361 -2.22 -6.55 -3.24
C ARG A 361 -2.32 -5.72 -1.97
N TYR A 362 -1.15 -5.41 -1.40
CA TYR A 362 -1.01 -4.24 -0.55
C TYR A 362 -0.65 -3.06 -1.45
N GLY A 363 -1.67 -2.39 -1.96
CA GLY A 363 -1.56 -0.99 -2.32
C GLY A 363 -2.11 -0.18 -1.15
N PRO A 364 -1.41 0.85 -0.64
CA PRO A 364 -1.91 1.72 0.41
C PRO A 364 -3.14 2.58 0.02
N ASP A 365 -3.72 2.34 -1.17
CA ASP A 365 -4.70 3.23 -1.82
C ASP A 365 -6.15 2.72 -1.85
N GLN A 366 -6.51 1.70 -1.05
CA GLN A 366 -7.92 1.33 -0.93
C GLN A 366 -8.58 2.07 0.24
N GLN A 367 -8.87 3.34 -0.03
CA GLN A 367 -9.92 4.14 0.60
C GLN A 367 -11.23 3.36 0.58
N ASP A 368 -11.75 2.97 1.74
CA ASP A 368 -13.11 3.30 2.19
C ASP A 368 -13.50 2.51 3.44
N SER A 369 -14.10 3.25 4.38
CA SER A 369 -14.78 2.81 5.62
C SER A 369 -13.93 2.42 6.84
N PHE A 370 -13.86 3.33 7.82
CA PHE A 370 -13.46 3.02 9.19
C PHE A 370 -14.46 2.05 9.83
N ILE A 371 -14.05 0.81 10.06
CA ILE A 371 -14.67 -0.02 11.08
C ILE A 371 -13.98 0.30 12.40
N GLN A 372 -14.73 0.80 13.38
CA GLN A 372 -14.25 0.83 14.76
C GLN A 372 -14.12 -0.62 15.24
N VAL A 373 -12.88 -1.05 15.49
CA VAL A 373 -12.57 -2.33 16.11
C VAL A 373 -12.22 -2.09 17.57
N SER A 374 -12.85 -2.82 18.49
CA SER A 374 -12.66 -2.65 19.93
C SER A 374 -12.35 -4.00 20.57
N PHE A 375 -11.08 -4.39 20.53
CA PHE A 375 -10.58 -5.53 21.29
C PHE A 375 -10.15 -5.07 22.68
N ASN A 376 -10.55 -5.77 23.75
CA ASN A 376 -10.22 -5.35 25.12
C ASN A 376 -8.77 -5.65 25.51
N ASP A 377 -8.08 -6.50 24.75
CA ASP A 377 -6.74 -7.01 25.01
C ASP A 377 -5.69 -6.54 23.98
N LEU A 378 -6.05 -5.54 23.15
CA LEU A 378 -5.13 -4.92 22.20
C LEU A 378 -5.08 -3.40 22.40
N ASN A 379 -3.86 -2.85 22.38
CA ASN A 379 -3.62 -1.42 22.43
C ASN A 379 -3.50 -0.87 21.00
N LEU A 380 -3.91 0.39 20.78
CA LEU A 380 -3.69 1.13 19.52
C LEU A 380 -2.22 1.20 19.10
N ASN A 381 -1.29 1.10 20.05
CA ASN A 381 0.16 1.09 19.79
C ASN A 381 0.73 -0.33 19.56
N ASP A 382 -0.11 -1.37 19.51
CA ASP A 382 0.33 -2.72 19.17
C ASP A 382 0.88 -2.74 17.72
N PRO A 383 2.07 -3.31 17.47
CA PRO A 383 2.68 -3.31 16.14
C PRO A 383 1.82 -3.99 15.07
N ASP A 384 0.93 -4.91 15.45
CA ASP A 384 0.01 -5.59 14.52
C ASP A 384 -1.41 -5.00 14.54
N TYR A 385 -1.65 -3.89 15.24
CA TYR A 385 -3.00 -3.32 15.36
C TYR A 385 -3.63 -3.04 13.99
N GLY A 386 -2.86 -2.46 13.06
CA GLY A 386 -3.31 -2.20 11.69
C GLY A 386 -3.58 -3.47 10.88
N LEU A 387 -2.79 -4.52 11.08
CA LEU A 387 -3.01 -5.84 10.47
C LEU A 387 -4.33 -6.45 10.93
N ILE A 388 -4.58 -6.40 12.24
CA ILE A 388 -5.78 -6.94 12.89
C ILE A 388 -7.02 -6.16 12.46
N GLN A 389 -6.94 -4.83 12.40
CA GLN A 389 -8.04 -4.00 11.89
C GLN A 389 -8.38 -4.36 10.43
N ASN A 390 -7.39 -4.58 9.58
CA ASN A 390 -7.62 -4.98 8.19
C ASN A 390 -8.23 -6.38 8.10
N ALA A 391 -7.82 -7.31 8.97
CA ALA A 391 -8.44 -8.63 9.06
C ALA A 391 -9.93 -8.53 9.41
N VAL A 392 -10.32 -7.68 10.36
CA VAL A 392 -11.74 -7.42 10.64
C VAL A 392 -12.45 -6.84 9.42
N ARG A 393 -11.85 -5.85 8.75
CA ARG A 393 -12.41 -5.22 7.56
C ARG A 393 -12.70 -6.22 6.43
N ARG A 394 -11.82 -7.21 6.26
CA ARG A 394 -11.99 -8.30 5.28
C ARG A 394 -13.01 -9.37 5.71
N GLY A 395 -13.67 -9.17 6.85
CA GLY A 395 -14.58 -10.17 7.41
C GLY A 395 -13.88 -11.43 7.92
N LEU A 396 -12.55 -11.38 8.11
CA LEU A 396 -11.78 -12.51 8.63
C LEU A 396 -12.01 -12.68 10.13
N LEU A 397 -11.92 -11.57 10.86
CA LEU A 397 -12.10 -11.47 12.30
C LEU A 397 -13.39 -10.72 12.66
N ALA A 398 -13.95 -11.04 13.81
CA ALA A 398 -14.99 -10.19 14.42
C ALA A 398 -14.35 -8.92 15.00
N GLY A 399 -15.04 -7.79 14.90
CA GLY A 399 -14.53 -6.47 15.30
C GLY A 399 -14.61 -6.12 16.79
N GLY A 400 -14.78 -7.09 17.68
CA GLY A 400 -14.90 -6.84 19.11
C GLY A 400 -14.66 -8.06 19.98
N GLY A 401 -14.54 -7.84 21.30
CA GLY A 401 -14.24 -8.90 22.28
C GLY A 401 -12.75 -8.95 22.62
N ASN A 402 -12.19 -10.14 22.77
CA ASN A 402 -10.76 -10.35 23.01
C ASN A 402 -10.16 -11.10 21.82
N PHE A 403 -9.00 -10.67 21.33
CA PHE A 403 -8.30 -11.33 20.21
C PHE A 403 -7.42 -12.50 20.67
N TYR A 404 -6.90 -12.43 21.90
CA TYR A 404 -5.95 -13.35 22.52
C TYR A 404 -4.66 -13.55 21.70
N PRO A 405 -3.90 -12.48 21.43
CA PRO A 405 -2.81 -12.51 20.45
C PRO A 405 -1.75 -13.59 20.72
N GLU A 406 -1.40 -13.81 21.98
CA GLU A 406 -0.34 -14.74 22.38
C GLU A 406 -0.83 -16.17 22.66
N GLN A 407 -2.14 -16.43 22.59
CA GLN A 407 -2.65 -17.79 22.77
C GLN A 407 -2.42 -18.63 21.51
N PRO A 408 -2.15 -19.94 21.64
CA PRO A 408 -2.09 -20.85 20.51
C PRO A 408 -3.41 -20.86 19.72
N ILE A 409 -3.33 -20.92 18.40
CA ILE A 409 -4.52 -21.06 17.55
C ILE A 409 -4.92 -22.54 17.44
N LEU A 410 -6.19 -22.84 17.69
CA LEU A 410 -6.74 -24.18 17.51
C LEU A 410 -6.97 -24.49 16.02
N ARG A 411 -6.95 -25.77 15.64
CA ARG A 411 -7.18 -26.17 14.25
C ARG A 411 -8.55 -25.74 13.72
N GLU A 412 -9.58 -25.78 14.56
CA GLU A 412 -10.92 -25.33 14.16
C GLU A 412 -11.02 -23.81 13.95
N ASP A 413 -10.30 -23.02 14.76
CA ASP A 413 -10.20 -21.57 14.59
C ASP A 413 -9.45 -21.19 13.30
N LEU A 414 -8.35 -21.90 13.01
CA LEU A 414 -7.63 -21.70 11.76
C LEU A 414 -8.49 -22.05 10.55
N ALA A 415 -9.34 -23.08 10.64
CA ALA A 415 -10.28 -23.42 9.59
C ALA A 415 -11.31 -22.29 9.37
N ILE A 416 -11.84 -21.70 10.44
CA ILE A 416 -12.73 -20.51 10.35
C ILE A 416 -12.03 -19.38 9.60
N TRP A 417 -10.81 -19.02 10.02
CA TRP A 417 -10.06 -17.93 9.43
C TRP A 417 -9.78 -18.20 7.94
N LEU A 418 -9.29 -19.37 7.61
CA LEU A 418 -8.91 -19.71 6.25
C LEU A 418 -10.11 -19.70 5.28
N VAL A 419 -11.24 -20.27 5.69
CA VAL A 419 -12.45 -20.34 4.86
C VAL A 419 -13.09 -18.96 4.68
N ARG A 420 -13.02 -18.08 5.69
CA ARG A 420 -13.40 -16.66 5.54
C ARG A 420 -12.47 -15.93 4.57
N ALA A 421 -11.15 -16.14 4.69
CA ALA A 421 -10.17 -15.54 3.78
C ALA A 421 -10.40 -15.96 2.32
N LEU A 422 -10.87 -17.18 2.09
CA LEU A 422 -11.24 -17.71 0.78
C LEU A 422 -12.61 -17.24 0.27
N GLY A 423 -13.35 -16.42 1.03
CA GLY A 423 -14.65 -15.90 0.63
C GLY A 423 -15.83 -16.87 0.83
N TYR A 424 -15.65 -17.98 1.54
CA TYR A 424 -16.70 -18.98 1.78
C TYR A 424 -17.44 -18.78 3.10
N GLY A 425 -17.28 -17.64 3.77
CA GLY A 425 -17.87 -17.37 5.09
C GLY A 425 -19.40 -17.49 5.12
N GLU A 426 -20.10 -17.00 4.09
CA GLU A 426 -21.56 -17.12 4.01
C GLU A 426 -22.03 -18.58 3.85
N VAL A 427 -21.32 -19.37 3.03
CA VAL A 427 -21.62 -20.80 2.84
C VAL A 427 -21.37 -21.56 4.15
N ALA A 428 -20.28 -21.24 4.84
CA ALA A 428 -19.98 -21.84 6.13
C ALA A 428 -21.02 -21.47 7.21
N GLY A 429 -21.60 -20.27 7.14
CA GLY A 429 -22.64 -19.79 8.06
C GLY A 429 -24.03 -20.40 7.87
N MET A 430 -24.23 -21.30 6.90
CA MET A 430 -25.50 -21.98 6.69
C MET A 430 -25.88 -22.88 7.88
N THR A 431 -27.17 -22.98 8.18
CA THR A 431 -27.69 -23.89 9.22
C THR A 431 -27.62 -25.36 8.82
N VAL A 432 -27.57 -25.65 7.52
CA VAL A 432 -27.41 -27.01 7.00
C VAL A 432 -25.97 -27.45 7.21
N LYS A 433 -25.78 -28.55 7.94
CA LYS A 433 -24.45 -29.13 8.16
C LYS A 433 -23.91 -29.75 6.86
N ILE A 434 -22.75 -29.28 6.42
CA ILE A 434 -21.99 -29.85 5.32
C ILE A 434 -21.31 -31.12 5.82
N GLU A 435 -21.29 -32.18 5.00
CA GLU A 435 -20.68 -33.45 5.38
C GLU A 435 -19.18 -33.29 5.70
N LEU A 436 -18.80 -33.57 6.95
CA LEU A 436 -17.40 -33.61 7.40
C LEU A 436 -16.96 -35.06 7.58
N LYS A 437 -16.07 -35.52 6.70
CA LYS A 437 -15.58 -36.92 6.64
C LYS A 437 -14.33 -37.14 7.50
N THR A 438 -14.36 -36.72 8.76
CA THR A 438 -13.30 -37.00 9.73
C THR A 438 -13.87 -37.86 10.86
N ALA A 439 -13.08 -38.78 11.40
CA ALA A 439 -13.56 -39.72 12.41
C ALA A 439 -13.95 -39.03 13.74
N ASP A 440 -13.43 -37.82 13.96
CA ASP A 440 -13.66 -36.96 15.11
C ASP A 440 -14.55 -35.75 14.80
N ALA A 441 -15.34 -35.79 13.72
CA ALA A 441 -16.22 -34.69 13.34
C ALA A 441 -17.17 -34.24 14.48
N GLY A 442 -17.53 -35.13 15.40
CA GLY A 442 -18.34 -34.82 16.58
C GLY A 442 -17.66 -33.97 17.64
N LEU A 443 -16.34 -33.75 17.56
CA LEU A 443 -15.58 -32.88 18.48
C LEU A 443 -15.48 -31.43 17.98
N VAL A 444 -15.82 -31.16 16.72
CA VAL A 444 -15.80 -29.80 16.16
C VAL A 444 -16.94 -29.00 16.78
N SER A 445 -16.65 -27.78 17.22
CA SER A 445 -17.69 -26.88 17.73
C SER A 445 -18.76 -26.58 16.67
N ASP A 446 -20.00 -26.31 17.11
CA ASP A 446 -21.10 -26.03 16.17
C ASP A 446 -20.82 -24.81 15.28
N GLU A 447 -20.11 -23.80 15.80
CA GLU A 447 -19.69 -22.62 15.02
C GLU A 447 -18.67 -23.00 13.94
N ALA A 448 -17.70 -23.85 14.26
CA ALA A 448 -16.62 -24.21 13.34
C ALA A 448 -17.00 -25.35 12.36
N TYR A 449 -18.10 -26.07 12.59
CA TYR A 449 -18.41 -27.33 11.90
C TYR A 449 -18.36 -27.22 10.36
N ASN A 450 -19.09 -26.27 9.79
CA ASN A 450 -19.12 -26.08 8.35
C ASN A 450 -17.81 -25.49 7.80
N TYR A 451 -17.08 -24.69 8.60
CA TYR A 451 -15.75 -24.19 8.23
C TYR A 451 -14.75 -25.35 8.13
N ALA A 452 -14.73 -26.25 9.12
CA ALA A 452 -13.92 -27.47 9.08
C ALA A 452 -14.30 -28.37 7.88
N ALA A 453 -15.60 -28.57 7.63
CA ALA A 453 -16.09 -29.33 6.49
C ALA A 453 -15.59 -28.78 5.15
N ILE A 454 -15.67 -27.46 4.95
CA ILE A 454 -15.19 -26.80 3.72
C ILE A 454 -13.67 -26.89 3.63
N ALA A 455 -12.93 -26.63 4.71
CA ALA A 455 -11.48 -26.70 4.72
C ALA A 455 -10.95 -28.10 4.37
N CYS A 456 -11.59 -29.15 4.89
CA CYS A 456 -11.32 -30.54 4.55
C CYS A 456 -11.76 -30.87 3.11
N GLY A 457 -12.95 -30.45 2.70
CA GLY A 457 -13.49 -30.67 1.35
C GLY A 457 -12.66 -30.03 0.25
N LEU A 458 -12.02 -28.88 0.52
CA LEU A 458 -11.08 -28.22 -0.37
C LEU A 458 -9.67 -28.85 -0.36
N GLY A 459 -9.43 -29.85 0.49
CA GLY A 459 -8.16 -30.54 0.65
C GLY A 459 -7.06 -29.69 1.32
N LEU A 460 -7.44 -28.62 2.02
CA LEU A 460 -6.52 -27.75 2.75
C LEU A 460 -6.08 -28.44 4.04
N PHE A 461 -7.06 -28.94 4.79
CA PHE A 461 -6.90 -29.81 5.95
C PHE A 461 -7.07 -31.26 5.47
N LYS A 462 -6.14 -32.13 5.86
CA LYS A 462 -6.15 -33.55 5.42
C LYS A 462 -6.36 -34.54 6.56
N GLY A 463 -6.42 -34.05 7.80
CA GLY A 463 -6.33 -34.88 9.00
C GLY A 463 -4.94 -35.50 9.18
N ASP A 464 -4.76 -36.20 10.29
CA ASP A 464 -3.57 -37.01 10.57
C ASP A 464 -3.62 -38.37 9.84
N GLN A 465 -2.66 -39.25 10.14
CA GLN A 465 -2.59 -40.59 9.54
C GLN A 465 -3.79 -41.49 9.91
N GLU A 466 -4.52 -41.16 10.97
CA GLU A 466 -5.71 -41.86 11.44
C GLU A 466 -7.01 -41.25 10.87
N GLY A 467 -6.90 -40.17 10.08
CA GLY A 467 -8.04 -39.45 9.50
C GLY A 467 -8.75 -38.54 10.52
N LEU A 468 -8.06 -38.15 11.58
CA LEU A 468 -8.57 -37.24 12.62
C LEU A 468 -8.19 -35.79 12.31
N LEU A 469 -9.11 -34.86 12.52
CA LEU A 469 -8.86 -33.42 12.35
C LEU A 469 -8.17 -32.81 13.58
N ARG A 470 -8.47 -33.35 14.77
CA ARG A 470 -8.06 -32.85 16.09
C ARG A 470 -8.44 -31.37 16.29
N PRO A 471 -9.75 -31.03 16.17
CA PRO A 471 -10.19 -29.64 16.05
C PRO A 471 -9.80 -28.75 17.23
N LEU A 472 -9.74 -29.31 18.44
CA LEU A 472 -9.44 -28.62 19.69
C LEU A 472 -7.96 -28.66 20.07
N GLU A 473 -7.10 -29.28 19.27
CA GLU A 473 -5.65 -29.26 19.50
C GLU A 473 -5.01 -28.03 18.82
N GLU A 474 -3.91 -27.57 19.41
CA GLU A 474 -3.13 -26.42 18.93
C GLU A 474 -2.49 -26.70 17.57
N THR A 475 -2.49 -25.70 16.69
CA THR A 475 -1.88 -25.79 15.36
C THR A 475 -0.38 -25.56 15.45
N THR A 476 0.42 -26.39 14.78
CA THR A 476 1.88 -26.22 14.73
C THR A 476 2.33 -25.35 13.56
N TRP A 477 3.57 -24.85 13.60
CA TRP A 477 4.18 -24.11 12.49
C TRP A 477 4.25 -24.93 11.19
N ALA A 478 4.58 -26.21 11.29
CA ALA A 478 4.64 -27.14 10.19
C ALA A 478 3.27 -27.31 9.52
N GLU A 479 2.21 -27.42 10.32
CA GLU A 479 0.84 -27.52 9.84
C GLU A 479 0.37 -26.22 9.19
N LEU A 480 0.57 -25.07 9.84
CA LEU A 480 0.24 -23.76 9.28
C LEU A 480 0.92 -23.58 7.93
N ALA A 481 2.24 -23.82 7.84
CA ALA A 481 2.98 -23.65 6.59
C ALA A 481 2.44 -24.56 5.48
N ALA A 482 2.13 -25.83 5.79
CA ALA A 482 1.58 -26.76 4.84
C ALA A 482 0.18 -26.35 4.35
N VAL A 483 -0.69 -25.91 5.26
CA VAL A 483 -2.04 -25.41 4.95
C VAL A 483 -1.95 -24.16 4.08
N MET A 484 -1.12 -23.19 4.46
CA MET A 484 -0.97 -21.94 3.75
C MET A 484 -0.38 -22.12 2.36
N THR A 485 0.58 -23.02 2.19
CA THR A 485 1.14 -23.37 0.87
C THR A 485 0.08 -23.97 -0.06
N ARG A 486 -0.86 -24.80 0.47
CA ARG A 486 -1.97 -25.35 -0.32
C ARG A 486 -3.05 -24.31 -0.64
N ALA A 487 -3.26 -23.37 0.27
CA ALA A 487 -4.27 -22.33 0.13
C ALA A 487 -3.80 -21.18 -0.79
N ALA A 488 -2.49 -20.93 -0.88
CA ALA A 488 -1.93 -19.77 -1.56
C ALA A 488 -2.45 -19.53 -2.99
N PRO A 489 -2.52 -20.54 -3.89
CA PRO A 489 -3.05 -20.30 -5.23
C PRO A 489 -4.50 -19.78 -5.22
N ARG A 490 -5.32 -20.27 -4.29
CA ARG A 490 -6.73 -19.85 -4.17
C ARG A 490 -6.84 -18.47 -3.52
N LEU A 491 -6.04 -18.19 -2.50
CA LEU A 491 -6.00 -16.89 -1.83
C LEU A 491 -5.54 -15.76 -2.76
N GLN A 492 -4.68 -16.05 -3.74
CA GLN A 492 -4.24 -15.09 -4.76
C GLN A 492 -5.33 -14.73 -5.78
N ASP A 493 -6.29 -15.62 -6.01
CA ASP A 493 -7.38 -15.42 -6.97
C ASP A 493 -8.57 -14.63 -6.38
N ILE A 494 -8.62 -14.47 -5.05
CA ILE A 494 -9.67 -13.69 -4.37
C ILE A 494 -9.47 -12.20 -4.64
N LYS A 495 -10.45 -11.58 -5.31
CA LYS A 495 -10.56 -10.13 -5.44
C LYS A 495 -11.31 -9.60 -4.22
N TYR A 496 -10.58 -8.94 -3.31
CA TYR A 496 -11.18 -8.18 -2.22
C TYR A 496 -11.74 -6.85 -2.73
#